data_AF-A0A653NN00-F1
#
_entry.id   AF-A0A653NN00-F1
#
_cell.length_a   1.000
_cell.length_b   1.000
_cell.length_c   1.000
_cell.angle_alpha   90.00
_cell.angle_beta   90.00
_cell.angle_gamma   90.00
#
_symmetry.space_group_name_H-M   'P 1'
#
loop_
_entity.id
_entity.type
_entity.pdbx_description
1 polymer ?
#
loop_
_entity_poly.entity_id
_entity_poly.type
_entity_poly.pdbx_seq_one_letter_code
_entity_poly.pdbx_strand_id
1 'polypeptide(L)'
;MTSAAIYGCAGHRLTEDERAFFAEARPWGFILFRRNIDTPEQVRALTDALRASIGDPEAPILIDQEGGRVQRMGPPHWPKYPPGNAYLKATDDPLAARELARLGARLMAHDLREVGINVDLLPVLDVPVPGAHDIVGDRAYGQDPQTVSLLGRAAAEGLLAGGVLPCIKHMPGHGRAFADSHEDLPTVHADFETLDGWDFAPFKAMSDMPWAMTAHIVFTAIDRKRPATQSKKAVKMMREHLGFSGLIMTDDLSMQALSGSLGERAHLSLKAGCDVVLHCNGDMAEMQAVAEATGKLKGRAKARAEAAMARIVRVPEPLDPVAAHARFFEAMGGRLDVAKGPDVGEAQA
;
A
#
# COMPACT_ATOMS: atom_id res chain seq x y z
N MET A 1 -16.57 -15.81 -11.59
CA MET A 1 -15.39 -16.28 -10.82
C MET A 1 -14.50 -15.08 -10.58
N THR A 2 -13.89 -14.94 -9.41
CA THR A 2 -13.11 -13.76 -9.04
C THR A 2 -11.84 -13.61 -9.90
N SER A 3 -11.61 -12.42 -10.45
CA SER A 3 -10.41 -12.07 -11.22
C SER A 3 -9.25 -11.65 -10.31
N ALA A 4 -8.02 -11.77 -10.78
CA ALA A 4 -6.81 -11.41 -10.04
C ALA A 4 -6.49 -9.91 -10.14
N ALA A 5 -7.49 -9.05 -9.98
CA ALA A 5 -7.38 -7.59 -10.08
C ALA A 5 -8.02 -6.88 -8.89
N ILE A 6 -7.51 -5.69 -8.61
CA ILE A 6 -8.07 -4.69 -7.71
C ILE A 6 -8.29 -3.42 -8.55
N TYR A 7 -9.50 -2.85 -8.49
CA TYR A 7 -9.85 -1.65 -9.24
C TYR A 7 -10.24 -0.47 -8.35
N GLY A 8 -9.91 0.74 -8.77
CA GLY A 8 -10.55 1.94 -8.26
C GLY A 8 -11.87 2.27 -8.98
N CYS A 9 -12.52 3.35 -8.55
CA CYS A 9 -13.70 3.90 -9.20
C CYS A 9 -13.55 5.41 -9.43
N ALA A 10 -14.37 5.96 -10.31
CA ALA A 10 -14.20 7.33 -10.80
C ALA A 10 -14.52 8.40 -9.74
N GLY A 11 -15.49 8.16 -8.85
CA GLY A 11 -15.95 9.20 -7.91
C GLY A 11 -16.61 8.68 -6.64
N HIS A 12 -17.51 9.48 -6.06
CA HIS A 12 -18.13 9.23 -4.75
C HIS A 12 -19.21 8.14 -4.75
N ARG A 13 -19.70 7.74 -5.93
CA ARG A 13 -20.77 6.75 -6.10
C ARG A 13 -20.51 5.97 -7.38
N LEU A 14 -20.84 4.68 -7.37
CA LEU A 14 -20.78 3.86 -8.57
C LEU A 14 -21.86 4.27 -9.58
N THR A 15 -21.42 4.51 -10.81
CA THR A 15 -22.27 4.59 -11.99
C THR A 15 -22.91 3.23 -12.32
N GLU A 16 -23.92 3.22 -13.17
CA GLU A 16 -24.52 1.96 -13.65
C GLU A 16 -23.51 1.13 -14.45
N ASP A 17 -22.67 1.77 -15.26
CA ASP A 17 -21.62 1.12 -16.05
C ASP A 17 -20.55 0.48 -15.15
N GLU A 18 -20.06 1.17 -14.11
CA GLU A 18 -19.14 0.59 -13.13
C GLU A 18 -19.77 -0.61 -12.42
N ARG A 19 -21.05 -0.53 -12.03
CA ARG A 19 -21.75 -1.67 -11.39
C ARG A 19 -21.83 -2.87 -12.33
N ALA A 20 -22.20 -2.64 -13.59
CA ALA A 20 -22.30 -3.71 -14.58
C ALA A 20 -20.93 -4.33 -14.85
N PHE A 21 -19.90 -3.50 -15.05
CA PHE A 21 -18.53 -3.95 -15.26
C PHE A 21 -18.01 -4.75 -14.08
N PHE A 22 -18.15 -4.27 -12.83
CA PHE A 22 -17.67 -5.01 -11.66
C PHE A 22 -18.42 -6.32 -11.45
N ALA A 23 -19.74 -6.35 -11.69
CA ALA A 23 -20.53 -7.58 -11.61
C ALA A 23 -20.06 -8.66 -12.61
N GLU A 24 -19.61 -8.24 -13.80
CA GLU A 24 -19.06 -9.13 -14.83
C GLU A 24 -17.61 -9.52 -14.55
N ALA A 25 -16.72 -8.52 -14.39
CA ALA A 25 -15.29 -8.70 -14.20
C ALA A 25 -14.93 -9.36 -12.86
N ARG A 26 -15.79 -9.19 -11.84
CA ARG A 26 -15.67 -9.71 -10.47
C ARG A 26 -14.25 -9.55 -9.91
N PRO A 27 -13.75 -8.32 -9.77
CA PRO A 27 -12.45 -8.07 -9.14
C PRO A 27 -12.36 -8.70 -7.77
N TRP A 28 -11.14 -9.00 -7.35
CA TRP A 28 -10.90 -9.51 -6.02
C TRP A 28 -11.08 -8.44 -4.95
N GLY A 29 -10.74 -7.20 -5.25
CA GLY A 29 -10.90 -6.09 -4.33
C GLY A 29 -11.06 -4.75 -5.01
N PHE A 30 -11.12 -3.70 -4.20
CA PHE A 30 -11.21 -2.33 -4.67
C PHE A 30 -10.20 -1.44 -3.94
N ILE A 31 -9.87 -0.28 -4.50
CA ILE A 31 -9.04 0.75 -3.86
C ILE A 31 -9.72 2.11 -3.92
N LEU A 32 -9.62 2.90 -2.85
CA LEU A 32 -10.14 4.26 -2.79
C LEU A 32 -9.01 5.30 -2.78
N PHE A 33 -9.27 6.40 -3.50
CA PHE A 33 -8.41 7.58 -3.57
C PHE A 33 -9.13 8.81 -3.06
N ARG A 34 -8.42 9.94 -2.96
CA ARG A 34 -8.97 11.22 -2.45
C ARG A 34 -10.25 11.63 -3.18
N ARG A 35 -10.33 11.40 -4.50
CA ARG A 35 -11.51 11.65 -5.34
C ARG A 35 -12.75 10.80 -4.99
N ASN A 36 -12.61 9.81 -4.12
CA ASN A 36 -13.69 8.95 -3.64
C ASN A 36 -14.14 9.31 -2.21
N ILE A 37 -13.47 10.27 -1.56
CA ILE A 37 -13.64 10.60 -0.14
C ILE A 37 -14.31 11.97 0.04
N ASP A 38 -15.53 11.98 0.60
CA ASP A 38 -16.28 13.18 0.97
C ASP A 38 -16.60 13.18 2.48
N THR A 39 -17.72 12.56 2.88
CA THR A 39 -18.13 12.41 4.29
C THR A 39 -18.07 10.93 4.73
N PRO A 40 -18.00 10.62 6.04
CA PRO A 40 -18.00 9.24 6.53
C PRO A 40 -19.17 8.40 6.00
N GLU A 41 -20.38 8.97 5.95
CA GLU A 41 -21.58 8.28 5.47
C GLU A 41 -21.50 8.00 3.95
N GLN A 42 -20.95 8.94 3.18
CA GLN A 42 -20.73 8.75 1.75
C GLN A 42 -19.71 7.65 1.49
N VAL A 43 -18.56 7.66 2.17
CA VAL A 43 -17.53 6.64 1.99
C VAL A 43 -18.07 5.27 2.39
N ARG A 44 -18.81 5.17 3.49
CA ARG A 44 -19.47 3.93 3.90
C ARG A 44 -20.45 3.42 2.84
N ALA A 45 -21.28 4.32 2.27
CA ALA A 45 -22.21 3.94 1.21
C ALA A 45 -21.48 3.48 -0.07
N LEU A 46 -20.33 4.07 -0.39
CA LEU A 46 -19.49 3.66 -1.52
C LEU A 46 -18.88 2.27 -1.29
N THR A 47 -18.29 2.02 -0.11
CA THR A 47 -17.71 0.70 0.21
C THR A 47 -18.75 -0.42 0.21
N ASP A 48 -19.97 -0.14 0.68
CA ASP A 48 -21.10 -1.05 0.58
C ASP A 48 -21.52 -1.31 -0.87
N ALA A 49 -21.59 -0.26 -1.69
CA ALA A 49 -21.93 -0.38 -3.11
C ALA A 49 -20.90 -1.21 -3.89
N LEU A 50 -19.61 -1.05 -3.60
CA LEU A 50 -18.52 -1.82 -4.20
C LEU A 50 -18.65 -3.31 -3.90
N ARG A 51 -18.78 -3.69 -2.63
CA ARG A 51 -19.01 -5.09 -2.21
C ARG A 51 -20.29 -5.69 -2.78
N ALA A 52 -21.37 -4.92 -2.78
CA ALA A 52 -22.65 -5.34 -3.36
C ALA A 52 -22.55 -5.59 -4.86
N SER A 53 -21.74 -4.82 -5.60
CA SER A 53 -21.58 -4.98 -7.06
C SER A 53 -21.01 -6.34 -7.45
N ILE A 54 -20.23 -6.98 -6.57
CA ILE A 54 -19.65 -8.32 -6.80
C ILE A 54 -20.27 -9.41 -5.93
N GLY A 55 -21.23 -9.06 -5.07
CA GLY A 55 -21.90 -9.98 -4.15
C GLY A 55 -20.97 -10.59 -3.09
N ASP A 56 -19.90 -9.88 -2.70
CA ASP A 56 -18.92 -10.33 -1.70
C ASP A 56 -18.80 -9.30 -0.56
N PRO A 57 -19.42 -9.54 0.61
CA PRO A 57 -19.38 -8.62 1.73
C PRO A 57 -18.00 -8.53 2.40
N GLU A 58 -17.09 -9.45 2.09
CA GLU A 58 -15.76 -9.54 2.70
C GLU A 58 -14.65 -9.09 1.75
N ALA A 59 -15.00 -8.62 0.54
CA ALA A 59 -14.01 -8.18 -0.43
C ALA A 59 -13.10 -7.09 0.18
N PRO A 60 -11.77 -7.19 -0.05
CA PRO A 60 -10.83 -6.18 0.39
C PRO A 60 -11.12 -4.84 -0.28
N ILE A 61 -11.14 -3.80 0.54
CA ILE A 61 -11.17 -2.39 0.11
C ILE A 61 -9.93 -1.74 0.70
N LEU A 62 -9.09 -1.25 -0.20
CA LEU A 62 -7.77 -0.70 0.05
C LEU A 62 -7.83 0.83 0.08
N ILE A 63 -6.83 1.43 0.72
CA ILE A 63 -6.55 2.86 0.70
C ILE A 63 -5.05 3.08 0.91
N ASP A 64 -4.54 4.24 0.49
CA ASP A 64 -3.22 4.75 0.88
C ASP A 64 -3.35 5.79 2.01
N GLN A 65 -3.34 5.34 3.27
CA GLN A 65 -3.50 6.20 4.45
C GLN A 65 -2.20 6.20 5.30
N GLU A 66 -1.09 6.68 4.75
CA GLU A 66 0.20 6.68 5.46
C GLU A 66 0.32 7.80 6.52
N GLY A 67 -0.33 8.93 6.25
CA GLY A 67 -0.11 10.20 6.97
C GLY A 67 0.75 11.20 6.17
N GLY A 68 0.81 12.43 6.65
CA GLY A 68 1.45 13.54 5.97
C GLY A 68 0.81 13.81 4.61
N ARG A 69 1.62 13.85 3.54
CA ARG A 69 1.15 14.07 2.16
C ARG A 69 0.50 12.84 1.53
N VAL A 70 0.60 11.64 2.13
CA VAL A 70 -0.10 10.44 1.65
C VAL A 70 -1.24 10.10 2.59
N GLN A 71 -2.31 10.88 2.48
CA GLN A 71 -3.48 10.73 3.32
C GLN A 71 -4.74 11.06 2.51
N ARG A 72 -5.60 10.06 2.25
CA ARG A 72 -6.84 10.26 1.48
C ARG A 72 -7.98 10.74 2.37
N MET A 73 -8.12 10.15 3.55
CA MET A 73 -9.09 10.56 4.57
C MET A 73 -8.48 11.59 5.50
N GLY A 74 -8.97 12.83 5.48
CA GLY A 74 -8.44 13.92 6.31
C GLY A 74 -9.52 14.92 6.75
N PRO A 75 -9.11 16.11 7.25
CA PRO A 75 -10.06 17.09 7.75
C PRO A 75 -11.09 17.52 6.69
N PRO A 76 -12.33 17.85 7.11
CA PRO A 76 -12.76 18.07 8.50
C PRO A 76 -13.20 16.82 9.25
N HIS A 77 -13.36 15.68 8.58
CA HIS A 77 -13.97 14.48 9.18
C HIS A 77 -12.98 13.57 9.90
N TRP A 78 -11.72 13.55 9.45
CA TRP A 78 -10.65 12.75 10.04
C TRP A 78 -9.47 13.65 10.45
N PRO A 79 -8.70 13.27 11.48
CA PRO A 79 -7.55 14.06 11.88
C PRO A 79 -6.44 14.03 10.83
N LYS A 80 -5.51 14.98 10.90
CA LYS A 80 -4.24 14.89 10.15
C LYS A 80 -3.30 13.93 10.87
N TYR A 81 -2.82 12.91 10.16
CA TYR A 81 -1.78 12.03 10.69
C TYR A 81 -0.40 12.51 10.26
N PRO A 82 0.64 12.31 11.08
CA PRO A 82 1.99 12.76 10.76
C PRO A 82 2.65 11.87 9.68
N PRO A 83 3.64 12.40 8.93
CA PRO A 83 4.46 11.59 8.03
C PRO A 83 5.36 10.60 8.81
N GLY A 84 5.87 9.56 8.14
CA GLY A 84 6.65 8.50 8.78
C GLY A 84 7.85 8.98 9.60
N ASN A 85 8.60 9.98 9.13
CA ASN A 85 9.79 10.46 9.85
C ASN A 85 9.47 11.26 11.13
N ALA A 86 8.21 11.65 11.34
CA ALA A 86 7.82 12.49 12.46
C ALA A 86 7.73 11.72 13.78
N TYR A 87 7.60 10.40 13.75
CA TYR A 87 7.58 9.57 14.96
C TYR A 87 8.93 9.59 15.70
N LEU A 88 10.06 9.51 14.99
CA LEU A 88 11.39 9.76 15.56
C LEU A 88 11.59 11.25 15.90
N LYS A 89 10.95 12.11 15.11
CA LYS A 89 10.69 13.53 15.42
C LYS A 89 10.28 13.71 16.88
N ALA A 90 9.31 12.91 17.30
CA ALA A 90 8.51 13.10 18.50
C ALA A 90 9.29 12.92 19.81
N THR A 91 10.31 12.06 19.83
CA THR A 91 10.98 11.61 21.05
C THR A 91 12.38 11.06 20.75
N ASP A 92 13.31 11.22 21.70
CA ASP A 92 14.67 10.66 21.62
C ASP A 92 14.73 9.17 22.04
N ASP A 93 13.64 8.61 22.57
CA ASP A 93 13.54 7.19 22.92
C ASP A 93 12.93 6.36 21.77
N PRO A 94 13.70 5.44 21.14
CA PRO A 94 13.19 4.59 20.06
C PRO A 94 11.98 3.74 20.45
N LEU A 95 11.86 3.31 21.71
CA LEU A 95 10.71 2.55 22.17
C LEU A 95 9.47 3.42 22.30
N ALA A 96 9.62 4.65 22.79
CA ALA A 96 8.53 5.62 22.76
C ALA A 96 8.09 5.95 21.33
N ALA A 97 9.03 6.11 20.38
CA ALA A 97 8.71 6.33 18.97
C ALA A 97 7.94 5.14 18.36
N ARG A 98 8.34 3.91 18.71
CA ARG A 98 7.62 2.67 18.36
C ARG A 98 6.19 2.70 18.86
N GLU A 99 5.96 3.03 20.14
CA GLU A 99 4.61 3.09 20.69
C GLU A 99 3.75 4.18 20.03
N LEU A 100 4.34 5.33 19.67
CA LEU A 100 3.65 6.36 18.93
C LEU A 100 3.27 5.90 17.52
N ALA A 101 4.17 5.23 16.79
CA ALA A 101 3.88 4.68 15.48
C ALA A 101 2.75 3.63 15.52
N ARG A 102 2.78 2.73 16.52
CA ARG A 102 1.71 1.75 16.76
C ARG A 102 0.39 2.43 17.08
N LEU A 103 0.39 3.43 17.98
CA LEU A 103 -0.82 4.15 18.36
C LEU A 103 -1.42 4.91 17.17
N GLY A 104 -0.60 5.65 16.41
CA GLY A 104 -1.04 6.38 15.21
C GLY A 104 -1.71 5.45 14.21
N ALA A 105 -1.07 4.32 13.89
CA ALA A 105 -1.66 3.33 12.99
C ALA A 105 -2.92 2.65 13.56
N ARG A 106 -3.00 2.45 14.89
CA ARG A 106 -4.22 1.93 15.53
C ARG A 106 -5.39 2.91 15.42
N LEU A 107 -5.13 4.21 15.49
CA LEU A 107 -6.13 5.27 15.26
C LEU A 107 -6.55 5.31 13.78
N MET A 108 -5.60 5.28 12.84
CA MET A 108 -5.91 5.16 11.41
C MET A 108 -6.82 3.95 11.15
N ALA A 109 -6.49 2.78 11.70
CA ALA A 109 -7.32 1.59 11.52
C ALA A 109 -8.73 1.72 12.13
N HIS A 110 -8.89 2.52 13.19
CA HIS A 110 -10.23 2.84 13.71
C HIS A 110 -11.03 3.62 12.67
N ASP A 111 -10.47 4.73 12.17
CA ASP A 111 -11.10 5.60 11.17
C ASP A 111 -11.47 4.84 9.88
N LEU A 112 -10.53 4.03 9.37
CA LEU A 112 -10.71 3.24 8.15
C LEU A 112 -11.83 2.20 8.29
N ARG A 113 -11.87 1.50 9.42
CA ARG A 113 -12.84 0.43 9.66
C ARG A 113 -14.26 0.96 9.79
N GLU A 114 -14.45 2.17 10.31
CA GLU A 114 -15.78 2.80 10.42
C GLU A 114 -16.44 3.01 9.05
N VAL A 115 -15.64 3.33 8.03
CA VAL A 115 -16.12 3.52 6.65
C VAL A 115 -16.02 2.26 5.78
N GLY A 116 -15.70 1.11 6.37
CA GLY A 116 -15.70 -0.19 5.70
C GLY A 116 -14.43 -0.55 4.94
N ILE A 117 -13.34 0.23 5.08
CA ILE A 117 -12.01 -0.07 4.53
C ILE A 117 -11.32 -1.08 5.46
N ASN A 118 -10.66 -2.09 4.90
CA ASN A 118 -10.09 -3.20 5.67
C ASN A 118 -8.65 -3.57 5.28
N VAL A 119 -8.05 -2.87 4.32
CA VAL A 119 -6.64 -2.98 3.97
C VAL A 119 -6.09 -1.56 3.84
N ASP A 120 -4.94 -1.30 4.44
CA ASP A 120 -4.22 -0.05 4.27
C ASP A 120 -2.86 -0.35 3.65
N LEU A 121 -2.48 0.47 2.66
CA LEU A 121 -1.21 0.40 1.97
C LEU A 121 -0.11 1.05 2.82
N LEU A 122 0.03 0.57 4.04
CA LEU A 122 0.97 1.00 5.05
C LEU A 122 1.45 -0.28 5.77
N PRO A 123 2.75 -0.41 6.13
CA PRO A 123 3.80 0.62 6.19
C PRO A 123 4.71 0.75 4.96
N VAL A 124 5.27 1.95 4.80
CA VAL A 124 6.45 2.20 3.94
C VAL A 124 7.71 1.68 4.63
N LEU A 125 8.42 0.77 3.96
CA LEU A 125 9.66 0.15 4.45
C LEU A 125 10.89 0.56 3.64
N ASP A 126 10.74 1.57 2.81
CA ASP A 126 11.82 2.13 2.02
C ASP A 126 12.82 2.85 2.93
N VAL A 127 14.13 2.63 2.70
CA VAL A 127 15.21 3.24 3.48
C VAL A 127 15.95 4.26 2.61
N PRO A 128 15.69 5.57 2.77
CA PRO A 128 16.37 6.61 2.00
C PRO A 128 17.89 6.56 2.17
N VAL A 129 18.61 6.89 1.11
CA VAL A 129 20.07 7.10 1.16
C VAL A 129 20.44 8.50 0.68
N PRO A 130 21.64 9.03 1.01
CA PRO A 130 22.06 10.34 0.54
C PRO A 130 21.95 10.48 -0.97
N GLY A 131 21.24 11.51 -1.42
CA GLY A 131 21.01 11.81 -2.84
C GLY A 131 19.81 11.09 -3.48
N ALA A 132 19.11 10.21 -2.76
CA ALA A 132 17.89 9.58 -3.27
C ALA A 132 16.79 10.62 -3.55
N HIS A 133 15.86 10.26 -4.44
CA HIS A 133 14.73 11.11 -4.80
C HIS A 133 13.77 11.32 -3.62
N ASP A 134 13.15 12.49 -3.54
CA ASP A 134 12.24 12.87 -2.45
C ASP A 134 10.85 12.19 -2.53
N ILE A 135 10.69 11.22 -3.43
CA ILE A 135 9.44 10.49 -3.60
C ILE A 135 9.07 9.67 -2.36
N VAL A 136 10.08 9.10 -1.72
CA VAL A 136 9.96 8.51 -0.37
C VAL A 136 10.04 9.63 0.66
N GLY A 137 11.11 10.43 0.67
CA GLY A 137 11.22 11.65 1.47
C GLY A 137 10.81 11.46 2.93
N ASP A 138 9.82 12.25 3.38
CA ASP A 138 9.27 12.21 4.73
C ASP A 138 8.36 11.00 5.06
N ARG A 139 8.00 10.19 4.07
CA ARG A 139 7.22 8.95 4.25
C ARG A 139 8.02 7.85 4.94
N ALA A 140 9.35 7.85 4.76
CA ALA A 140 10.20 6.87 5.44
C ALA A 140 10.22 7.10 6.95
N TYR A 141 10.16 6.01 7.71
CA TYR A 141 10.22 6.08 9.17
C TYR A 141 11.58 6.49 9.72
N GLY A 142 12.65 6.25 8.98
CA GLY A 142 14.03 6.52 9.40
C GLY A 142 14.99 6.48 8.22
N GLN A 143 16.29 6.59 8.51
CA GLN A 143 17.37 6.59 7.50
C GLN A 143 18.28 5.36 7.60
N ASP A 144 17.89 4.36 8.38
CA ASP A 144 18.59 3.09 8.50
C ASP A 144 17.60 1.92 8.56
N PRO A 145 18.00 0.70 8.15
CA PRO A 145 17.10 -0.44 8.08
C PRO A 145 16.52 -0.88 9.43
N GLN A 146 17.26 -0.72 10.54
CA GLN A 146 16.81 -1.18 11.85
C GLN A 146 15.65 -0.32 12.35
N THR A 147 15.79 0.99 12.23
CA THR A 147 14.75 1.95 12.63
C THR A 147 13.51 1.82 11.75
N VAL A 148 13.67 1.68 10.43
CA VAL A 148 12.54 1.46 9.51
C VAL A 148 11.81 0.16 9.84
N SER A 149 12.55 -0.92 10.13
CA SER A 149 11.95 -2.19 10.55
C SER A 149 11.17 -2.06 11.87
N LEU A 150 11.74 -1.36 12.85
CA LEU A 150 11.13 -1.17 14.18
C LEU A 150 9.81 -0.41 14.09
N LEU A 151 9.81 0.76 13.44
CA LEU A 151 8.61 1.61 13.37
C LEU A 151 7.61 1.09 12.34
N GLY A 152 8.08 0.55 11.22
CA GLY A 152 7.21 -0.12 10.24
C GLY A 152 6.48 -1.31 10.87
N ARG A 153 7.17 -2.13 11.68
CA ARG A 153 6.53 -3.21 12.45
C ARG A 153 5.45 -2.67 13.37
N ALA A 154 5.77 -1.62 14.13
CA ALA A 154 4.84 -1.01 15.07
C ALA A 154 3.57 -0.50 14.38
N ALA A 155 3.71 0.19 13.23
CA ALA A 155 2.58 0.66 12.44
C ALA A 155 1.72 -0.52 11.94
N ALA A 156 2.33 -1.56 11.38
CA ALA A 156 1.61 -2.74 10.93
C ALA A 156 0.89 -3.48 12.07
N GLU A 157 1.49 -3.57 13.26
CA GLU A 157 0.83 -4.10 14.45
C GLU A 157 -0.36 -3.25 14.88
N GLY A 158 -0.25 -1.92 14.81
CA GLY A 158 -1.35 -0.99 15.09
C GLY A 158 -2.53 -1.18 14.15
N LEU A 159 -2.26 -1.34 12.85
CA LEU A 159 -3.29 -1.65 11.85
C LEU A 159 -4.00 -2.97 12.17
N LEU A 160 -3.23 -4.04 12.38
CA LEU A 160 -3.76 -5.36 12.71
C LEU A 160 -4.60 -5.33 13.99
N ALA A 161 -4.13 -4.64 15.03
CA ALA A 161 -4.85 -4.45 16.28
C ALA A 161 -6.19 -3.71 16.09
N GLY A 162 -6.30 -2.86 15.06
CA GLY A 162 -7.54 -2.18 14.66
C GLY A 162 -8.45 -2.98 13.72
N GLY A 163 -8.01 -4.16 13.26
CA GLY A 163 -8.75 -4.98 12.30
C GLY A 163 -8.57 -4.58 10.84
N VAL A 164 -7.50 -3.83 10.52
CA VAL A 164 -7.12 -3.46 9.15
C VAL A 164 -5.83 -4.19 8.77
N LEU A 165 -5.75 -4.75 7.58
CA LEU A 165 -4.55 -5.45 7.13
C LEU A 165 -3.47 -4.46 6.65
N PRO A 166 -2.21 -4.62 7.08
CA PRO A 166 -1.09 -3.86 6.55
C PRO A 166 -0.59 -4.45 5.23
N CYS A 167 -0.15 -3.58 4.33
CA CYS A 167 0.56 -3.94 3.11
C CYS A 167 1.93 -3.22 3.08
N ILE A 168 3.00 -4.00 3.15
CA ILE A 168 4.37 -3.45 3.16
C ILE A 168 4.78 -2.99 1.76
N LYS A 169 5.42 -1.82 1.66
CA LYS A 169 5.80 -1.26 0.35
C LYS A 169 7.07 -0.41 0.39
N HIS A 170 7.78 -0.20 -0.72
CA HIS A 170 7.55 -0.83 -2.04
C HIS A 170 8.60 -1.93 -2.23
N MET A 171 8.20 -3.20 -2.13
CA MET A 171 9.10 -4.33 -2.11
C MET A 171 9.85 -4.48 -3.45
N PRO A 172 11.19 -4.64 -3.47
CA PRO A 172 12.06 -4.88 -2.32
C PRO A 172 12.78 -3.65 -1.77
N GLY A 173 12.43 -2.43 -2.20
CA GLY A 173 12.92 -1.16 -1.62
C GLY A 173 13.02 -0.03 -2.64
N HIS A 174 12.28 1.06 -2.43
CA HIS A 174 12.30 2.28 -3.25
C HIS A 174 13.32 3.32 -2.76
N GLY A 175 13.78 3.23 -1.50
CA GLY A 175 14.54 4.29 -0.82
C GLY A 175 15.84 4.74 -1.49
N ARG A 176 16.41 3.94 -2.40
CA ARG A 176 17.62 4.27 -3.17
C ARG A 176 17.35 4.77 -4.59
N ALA A 177 16.11 4.83 -5.03
CA ALA A 177 15.80 5.35 -6.35
C ALA A 177 16.17 6.83 -6.46
N PHE A 178 16.77 7.21 -7.58
CA PHE A 178 17.13 8.60 -7.90
C PHE A 178 16.07 9.29 -8.79
N ALA A 179 14.97 8.62 -9.09
CA ALA A 179 13.86 9.14 -9.90
C ALA A 179 12.52 8.71 -9.30
N ASP A 180 11.48 9.48 -9.62
CA ASP A 180 10.10 9.15 -9.31
C ASP A 180 9.53 8.14 -10.31
N SER A 181 9.01 7.02 -9.82
CA SER A 181 8.34 6.00 -10.63
C SER A 181 7.01 6.48 -11.24
N HIS A 182 6.48 7.62 -10.83
CA HIS A 182 5.32 8.24 -11.50
C HIS A 182 5.70 8.91 -12.82
N GLU A 183 6.96 9.37 -12.96
CA GLU A 183 7.43 10.12 -14.13
C GLU A 183 8.30 9.28 -15.06
N ASP A 184 9.26 8.52 -14.51
CA ASP A 184 10.25 7.75 -15.26
C ASP A 184 10.51 6.39 -14.60
N LEU A 185 10.99 5.40 -15.35
CA LEU A 185 11.38 4.09 -14.78
C LEU A 185 12.72 4.21 -14.01
N PRO A 186 12.74 4.15 -12.67
CA PRO A 186 13.96 4.29 -11.92
C PRO A 186 14.84 3.05 -12.05
N THR A 187 16.16 3.25 -12.15
CA THR A 187 17.14 2.17 -12.18
C THR A 187 18.10 2.28 -11.02
N VAL A 188 18.24 1.19 -10.26
CA VAL A 188 19.17 1.06 -9.14
C VAL A 188 20.37 0.19 -9.54
N HIS A 189 21.56 0.76 -9.38
CA HIS A 189 22.83 0.18 -9.80
C HIS A 189 23.65 -0.45 -8.67
N ALA A 190 23.18 -0.38 -7.42
CA ALA A 190 23.84 -1.02 -6.29
C ALA A 190 23.96 -2.54 -6.50
N ASP A 191 25.05 -3.11 -5.99
CA ASP A 191 25.25 -4.56 -5.99
C ASP A 191 24.28 -5.28 -5.05
N PHE A 192 24.20 -6.61 -5.20
CA PHE A 192 23.25 -7.41 -4.44
C PHE A 192 23.52 -7.38 -2.93
N GLU A 193 24.78 -7.37 -2.50
CA GLU A 193 25.14 -7.39 -1.07
C GLU A 193 24.74 -6.09 -0.39
N THR A 194 24.97 -4.96 -1.06
CA THR A 194 24.51 -3.62 -0.63
C THR A 194 22.99 -3.57 -0.52
N LEU A 195 22.28 -4.04 -1.55
CA LEU A 195 20.82 -4.08 -1.54
C LEU A 195 20.30 -5.01 -0.44
N ASP A 196 20.93 -6.17 -0.25
CA ASP A 196 20.51 -7.17 0.71
C ASP A 196 20.70 -6.71 2.16
N GLY A 197 21.82 -6.06 2.46
CA GLY A 197 22.13 -5.53 3.78
C GLY A 197 21.36 -4.25 4.14
N TRP A 198 20.81 -3.54 3.15
CA TRP A 198 20.20 -2.23 3.35
C TRP A 198 18.73 -2.18 2.93
N ASP A 199 18.47 -2.12 1.61
CA ASP A 199 17.15 -1.91 1.03
C ASP A 199 16.20 -3.09 1.35
N PHE A 200 16.71 -4.32 1.31
CA PHE A 200 15.92 -5.54 1.47
C PHE A 200 15.75 -5.93 2.95
N ALA A 201 16.59 -5.39 3.83
CA ALA A 201 16.63 -5.78 5.23
C ALA A 201 15.29 -5.57 5.95
N PRO A 202 14.55 -4.45 5.78
CA PRO A 202 13.23 -4.29 6.38
C PRO A 202 12.20 -5.30 5.86
N PHE A 203 12.25 -5.65 4.57
CA PHE A 203 11.35 -6.63 3.98
C PHE A 203 11.65 -8.06 4.45
N LYS A 204 12.93 -8.40 4.72
CA LYS A 204 13.31 -9.65 5.40
C LYS A 204 12.77 -9.70 6.83
N ALA A 205 12.91 -8.62 7.58
CA ALA A 205 12.43 -8.52 8.96
C ALA A 205 10.90 -8.59 9.07
N MET A 206 10.19 -8.27 8.00
CA MET A 206 8.72 -8.21 7.94
C MET A 206 8.14 -9.22 6.95
N SER A 207 8.85 -10.31 6.66
CA SER A 207 8.46 -11.30 5.66
C SER A 207 7.21 -12.11 6.05
N ASP A 208 6.79 -12.00 7.32
CA ASP A 208 5.59 -12.60 7.91
C ASP A 208 4.30 -11.81 7.64
N MET A 209 4.42 -10.63 7.01
CA MET A 209 3.29 -9.76 6.69
C MET A 209 2.34 -10.35 5.64
N PRO A 210 1.03 -10.04 5.75
CA PRO A 210 0.02 -10.67 4.92
C PRO A 210 0.03 -10.16 3.48
N TRP A 211 0.47 -8.91 3.27
CA TRP A 211 0.47 -8.24 1.97
C TRP A 211 1.78 -7.49 1.73
N ALA A 212 2.22 -7.47 0.47
CA ALA A 212 3.29 -6.61 0.00
C ALA A 212 2.97 -6.05 -1.39
N MET A 213 3.33 -4.80 -1.61
CA MET A 213 3.25 -4.12 -2.91
C MET A 213 4.64 -4.03 -3.53
N THR A 214 4.78 -4.36 -4.80
CA THR A 214 6.07 -4.31 -5.51
C THR A 214 6.44 -2.92 -6.00
N ALA A 215 7.73 -2.56 -6.02
CA ALA A 215 8.21 -1.34 -6.65
C ALA A 215 8.34 -1.46 -8.19
N HIS A 216 7.97 -0.41 -8.92
CA HIS A 216 8.24 -0.26 -10.35
C HIS A 216 9.68 0.24 -10.59
N ILE A 217 10.68 -0.55 -10.19
CA ILE A 217 12.11 -0.18 -10.25
C ILE A 217 12.94 -1.30 -10.87
N VAL A 218 13.88 -0.96 -11.75
CA VAL A 218 14.90 -1.88 -12.27
C VAL A 218 16.05 -1.99 -11.28
N PHE A 219 16.28 -3.17 -10.71
CA PHE A 219 17.47 -3.47 -9.91
C PHE A 219 18.47 -4.24 -10.75
N THR A 220 19.54 -3.59 -11.20
CA THR A 220 20.47 -4.21 -12.17
C THR A 220 21.21 -5.43 -11.62
N ALA A 221 21.35 -5.55 -10.30
CA ALA A 221 21.89 -6.73 -9.63
C ALA A 221 20.96 -7.95 -9.66
N ILE A 222 19.67 -7.77 -9.94
CA ILE A 222 18.66 -8.84 -10.00
C ILE A 222 18.27 -9.10 -11.46
N ASP A 223 17.79 -8.05 -12.13
CA ASP A 223 17.32 -8.09 -13.51
C ASP A 223 17.55 -6.73 -14.17
N ARG A 224 18.47 -6.70 -15.13
CA ARG A 224 18.85 -5.46 -15.84
C ARG A 224 17.79 -4.95 -16.81
N LYS A 225 16.76 -5.76 -17.12
CA LYS A 225 15.81 -5.46 -18.21
C LYS A 225 14.41 -5.14 -17.73
N ARG A 226 14.03 -5.61 -16.53
CA ARG A 226 12.64 -5.55 -16.08
C ARG A 226 12.56 -4.95 -14.69
N PRO A 227 11.54 -4.09 -14.44
CA PRO A 227 11.25 -3.65 -13.08
C PRO A 227 10.88 -4.83 -12.19
N ALA A 228 11.05 -4.69 -10.88
CA ALA A 228 10.80 -5.75 -9.91
C ALA A 228 9.38 -6.34 -10.06
N THR A 229 8.36 -5.50 -10.27
CA THR A 229 6.97 -5.89 -10.56
C THR A 229 6.82 -6.86 -11.74
N GLN A 230 7.64 -6.72 -12.79
CA GLN A 230 7.54 -7.55 -14.00
C GLN A 230 8.71 -8.55 -14.13
N SER A 231 9.58 -8.64 -13.13
CA SER A 231 10.73 -9.56 -13.15
C SER A 231 10.44 -10.84 -12.37
N LYS A 232 10.40 -11.97 -13.09
CA LYS A 232 10.36 -13.31 -12.46
C LYS A 232 11.51 -13.54 -11.48
N LYS A 233 12.69 -12.96 -11.75
CA LYS A 233 13.86 -13.08 -10.87
C LYS A 233 13.65 -12.30 -9.58
N ALA A 234 13.14 -11.07 -9.67
CA ALA A 234 12.83 -10.26 -8.50
C ALA A 234 11.72 -10.89 -7.65
N VAL A 235 10.60 -11.31 -8.25
CA VAL A 235 9.52 -11.97 -7.50
C VAL A 235 10.01 -13.28 -6.88
N LYS A 236 10.82 -14.09 -7.59
CA LYS A 236 11.43 -15.30 -7.01
C LYS A 236 12.32 -14.96 -5.81
N MET A 237 13.15 -13.92 -5.92
CA MET A 237 13.99 -13.43 -4.81
C MET A 237 13.12 -12.98 -3.62
N MET A 238 12.03 -12.25 -3.84
CA MET A 238 11.09 -11.89 -2.78
C MET A 238 10.51 -13.11 -2.07
N ARG A 239 10.16 -14.17 -2.81
CA ARG A 239 9.61 -15.40 -2.24
C ARG A 239 10.64 -16.24 -1.48
N GLU A 240 11.82 -16.42 -2.05
CA GLU A 240 12.80 -17.40 -1.57
C GLU A 240 13.87 -16.76 -0.69
N HIS A 241 14.43 -15.62 -1.11
CA HIS A 241 15.52 -14.95 -0.41
C HIS A 241 15.00 -14.03 0.70
N LEU A 242 13.96 -13.22 0.43
CA LEU A 242 13.32 -12.43 1.49
C LEU A 242 12.40 -13.27 2.38
N GLY A 243 12.03 -14.48 1.93
CA GLY A 243 11.11 -15.37 2.65
C GLY A 243 9.65 -14.92 2.66
N PHE A 244 9.25 -13.99 1.79
CA PHE A 244 7.89 -13.43 1.80
C PHE A 244 6.85 -14.42 1.25
N SER A 245 5.99 -14.91 2.13
CA SER A 245 5.00 -15.96 1.81
C SER A 245 3.59 -15.42 1.56
N GLY A 246 3.31 -14.16 1.95
CA GLY A 246 2.01 -13.49 1.85
C GLY A 246 1.57 -13.15 0.42
N LEU A 247 0.52 -12.35 0.27
CA LEU A 247 0.07 -11.90 -1.05
C LEU A 247 0.99 -10.80 -1.60
N ILE A 248 1.42 -10.94 -2.85
CA ILE A 248 2.15 -9.89 -3.58
C ILE A 248 1.20 -9.24 -4.59
N MET A 249 1.05 -7.93 -4.50
CA MET A 249 0.34 -7.11 -5.48
C MET A 249 1.29 -6.17 -6.23
N THR A 250 0.87 -5.71 -7.40
CA THR A 250 1.56 -4.61 -8.09
C THR A 250 1.32 -3.29 -7.38
N ASP A 251 2.20 -2.31 -7.59
CA ASP A 251 1.80 -0.90 -7.53
C ASP A 251 0.87 -0.59 -8.73
N ASP A 252 0.38 0.64 -8.84
CA ASP A 252 -0.59 1.01 -9.87
C ASP A 252 -0.04 0.83 -11.29
N LEU A 253 -0.73 0.00 -12.08
CA LEU A 253 -0.35 -0.25 -13.46
C LEU A 253 -0.47 0.99 -14.35
N SER A 254 -1.21 2.02 -13.95
CA SER A 254 -1.36 3.26 -14.73
C SER A 254 -0.08 4.13 -14.73
N MET A 255 0.81 3.95 -13.74
CA MET A 255 2.06 4.69 -13.61
C MET A 255 2.97 4.55 -14.84
N GLN A 256 3.70 5.61 -15.18
CA GLN A 256 4.51 5.67 -16.40
C GLN A 256 5.80 4.83 -16.36
N ALA A 257 6.20 4.32 -15.19
CA ALA A 257 7.38 3.46 -15.06
C ALA A 257 7.27 2.12 -15.81
N LEU A 258 6.06 1.66 -16.15
CA LEU A 258 5.89 0.42 -16.91
C LEU A 258 5.68 0.71 -18.40
N SER A 259 6.34 -0.03 -19.28
CA SER A 259 6.14 0.11 -20.74
C SER A 259 5.00 -0.79 -21.25
N GLY A 260 4.42 -0.43 -22.39
CA GLY A 260 3.35 -1.19 -23.05
C GLY A 260 1.94 -0.78 -22.59
N SER A 261 0.93 -1.38 -23.21
CA SER A 261 -0.48 -1.21 -22.85
C SER A 261 -0.78 -1.75 -21.45
N LEU A 262 -1.86 -1.27 -20.81
CA LEU A 262 -2.25 -1.73 -19.47
C LEU A 262 -2.52 -3.24 -19.42
N GLY A 263 -3.12 -3.81 -20.47
CA GLY A 263 -3.28 -5.25 -20.58
C GLY A 263 -1.94 -6.01 -20.60
N GLU A 264 -0.95 -5.51 -21.35
CA GLU A 264 0.41 -6.09 -21.34
C GLU A 264 1.08 -5.95 -19.97
N ARG A 265 0.96 -4.78 -19.32
CA ARG A 265 1.51 -4.54 -17.99
C ARG A 265 0.90 -5.50 -16.96
N ALA A 266 -0.42 -5.71 -16.99
CA ALA A 266 -1.12 -6.67 -16.14
C ALA A 266 -0.65 -8.11 -16.39
N HIS A 267 -0.64 -8.54 -17.65
CA HIS A 267 -0.21 -9.88 -18.04
C HIS A 267 1.24 -10.16 -17.61
N LEU A 268 2.16 -9.22 -17.86
CA LEU A 268 3.58 -9.38 -17.51
C LEU A 268 3.79 -9.46 -16.00
N SER A 269 3.05 -8.69 -15.22
CA SER A 269 3.16 -8.68 -13.75
C SER A 269 2.65 -9.99 -13.12
N LEU A 270 1.49 -10.48 -13.57
CA LEU A 270 0.97 -11.79 -13.16
C LEU A 270 1.91 -12.93 -13.59
N LYS A 271 2.47 -12.84 -14.81
CA LYS A 271 3.46 -13.81 -15.31
C LYS A 271 4.79 -13.76 -14.56
N ALA A 272 5.15 -12.60 -14.00
CA ALA A 272 6.32 -12.45 -13.13
C ALA A 272 6.12 -13.18 -11.79
N GLY A 273 4.88 -13.25 -11.31
CA GLY A 273 4.47 -13.98 -10.13
C GLY A 273 3.77 -13.14 -9.07
N CYS A 274 3.38 -11.89 -9.40
CA CYS A 274 2.41 -11.16 -8.59
C CYS A 274 1.10 -11.96 -8.53
N ASP A 275 0.46 -11.96 -7.37
CA ASP A 275 -0.77 -12.72 -7.15
C ASP A 275 -2.00 -11.94 -7.68
N VAL A 276 -1.98 -10.61 -7.57
CA VAL A 276 -3.01 -9.69 -8.10
C VAL A 276 -2.39 -8.42 -8.67
N VAL A 277 -3.11 -7.76 -9.57
CA VAL A 277 -2.74 -6.47 -10.16
C VAL A 277 -3.64 -5.34 -9.64
N LEU A 278 -3.11 -4.13 -9.62
CA LEU A 278 -3.80 -2.91 -9.18
C LEU A 278 -3.97 -1.94 -10.36
N HIS A 279 -5.19 -1.44 -10.54
CA HIS A 279 -5.48 -0.32 -11.43
C HIS A 279 -6.34 0.71 -10.70
N CYS A 280 -5.84 1.94 -10.59
CA CYS A 280 -6.32 2.87 -9.57
C CYS A 280 -7.37 3.88 -10.04
N ASN A 281 -7.28 4.42 -11.25
CA ASN A 281 -7.96 5.67 -11.61
C ASN A 281 -9.48 5.55 -11.85
N GLY A 282 -9.98 4.34 -12.13
CA GLY A 282 -11.39 4.10 -12.44
C GLY A 282 -11.80 4.48 -13.85
N ASP A 283 -10.85 4.68 -14.79
CA ASP A 283 -11.15 4.81 -16.21
C ASP A 283 -11.68 3.49 -16.76
N MET A 284 -12.88 3.52 -17.34
CA MET A 284 -13.58 2.31 -17.80
C MET A 284 -12.84 1.56 -18.91
N ALA A 285 -12.29 2.29 -19.89
CA ALA A 285 -11.60 1.65 -21.02
C ALA A 285 -10.30 0.97 -20.55
N GLU A 286 -9.60 1.62 -19.63
CA GLU A 286 -8.41 1.04 -18.99
C GLU A 286 -8.76 -0.18 -18.14
N MET A 287 -9.80 -0.11 -17.32
CA MET A 287 -10.27 -1.23 -16.50
C MET A 287 -10.64 -2.44 -17.37
N GLN A 288 -11.34 -2.23 -18.49
CA GLN A 288 -11.66 -3.27 -19.46
C GLN A 288 -10.41 -3.91 -20.06
N ALA A 289 -9.44 -3.10 -20.50
CA ALA A 289 -8.17 -3.61 -21.05
C ALA A 289 -7.39 -4.46 -20.02
N VAL A 290 -7.38 -4.04 -18.75
CA VAL A 290 -6.77 -4.83 -17.66
C VAL A 290 -7.57 -6.11 -17.42
N ALA A 291 -8.91 -6.05 -17.41
CA ALA A 291 -9.77 -7.20 -17.14
C ALA A 291 -9.60 -8.31 -18.20
N GLU A 292 -9.52 -7.93 -19.48
CA GLU A 292 -9.29 -8.85 -20.59
C GLU A 292 -7.95 -9.59 -20.49
N ALA A 293 -6.91 -8.90 -20.00
CA ALA A 293 -5.60 -9.47 -19.79
C ALA A 293 -5.47 -10.22 -18.45
N THR A 294 -6.40 -10.00 -17.52
CA THR A 294 -6.36 -10.55 -16.17
C THR A 294 -7.07 -11.91 -16.12
N GLY A 295 -6.36 -12.90 -15.63
CA GLY A 295 -6.93 -14.22 -15.38
C GLY A 295 -7.72 -14.30 -14.07
N LYS A 296 -8.30 -15.48 -13.84
CA LYS A 296 -8.93 -15.83 -12.56
C LYS A 296 -7.88 -15.91 -11.45
N LEU A 297 -8.22 -15.43 -10.26
CA LEU A 297 -7.44 -15.67 -9.06
C LEU A 297 -7.55 -17.16 -8.66
N LYS A 298 -6.48 -17.92 -8.82
CA LYS A 298 -6.48 -19.39 -8.66
C LYS A 298 -5.17 -19.96 -8.11
N GLY A 299 -5.19 -21.22 -7.70
CA GLY A 299 -4.00 -21.94 -7.24
C GLY A 299 -3.33 -21.28 -6.04
N ARG A 300 -1.99 -21.17 -6.08
CA ARG A 300 -1.20 -20.57 -4.99
C ARG A 300 -1.54 -19.10 -4.73
N ALA A 301 -1.85 -18.32 -5.78
CA ALA A 301 -2.24 -16.92 -5.63
C ALA A 301 -3.54 -16.79 -4.83
N LYS A 302 -4.55 -17.63 -5.15
CA LYS A 302 -5.80 -17.69 -4.37
C LYS A 302 -5.57 -18.11 -2.92
N ALA A 303 -4.75 -19.14 -2.69
CA ALA A 303 -4.46 -19.59 -1.33
C ALA A 303 -3.77 -18.51 -0.49
N ARG A 304 -2.87 -17.71 -1.09
CA ARG A 304 -2.25 -16.55 -0.41
C ARG A 304 -3.23 -15.43 -0.15
N ALA A 305 -4.10 -15.12 -1.12
CA ALA A 305 -5.17 -14.14 -0.95
C ALA A 305 -6.11 -14.50 0.20
N GLU A 306 -6.56 -15.76 0.26
CA GLU A 306 -7.40 -16.27 1.35
C GLU A 306 -6.65 -16.24 2.69
N ALA A 307 -5.39 -16.66 2.72
CA ALA A 307 -4.57 -16.61 3.94
C ALA A 307 -4.30 -15.18 4.43
N ALA A 308 -4.15 -14.23 3.51
CA ALA A 308 -3.96 -12.82 3.84
C ALA A 308 -5.23 -12.24 4.45
N MET A 309 -6.40 -12.48 3.85
CA MET A 309 -7.70 -12.05 4.39
C MET A 309 -8.04 -12.70 5.74
N ALA A 310 -7.60 -13.95 5.95
CA ALA A 310 -7.77 -14.65 7.23
C ALA A 310 -6.99 -14.00 8.40
N ARG A 311 -6.06 -13.07 8.13
CA ARG A 311 -5.31 -12.32 9.16
C ARG A 311 -6.09 -11.13 9.72
N ILE A 312 -7.28 -10.81 9.20
CA ILE A 312 -8.12 -9.73 9.74
C ILE A 312 -8.52 -10.07 11.17
N VAL A 313 -8.14 -9.20 12.11
CA VAL A 313 -8.59 -9.27 13.50
C VAL A 313 -10.05 -8.83 13.56
N ARG A 314 -10.96 -9.78 13.80
CA ARG A 314 -12.42 -9.54 13.77
C ARG A 314 -12.93 -8.76 14.97
N VAL A 315 -12.26 -8.91 16.11
CA VAL A 315 -12.51 -8.16 17.35
C VAL A 315 -11.28 -7.30 17.62
N PRO A 316 -11.27 -6.03 17.19
CA PRO A 316 -10.15 -5.13 17.42
C PRO A 316 -9.81 -5.00 18.90
N GLU A 317 -8.55 -4.71 19.19
CA GLU A 317 -8.12 -4.36 20.55
C GLU A 317 -8.94 -3.15 21.06
N PRO A 318 -9.41 -3.13 22.33
CA PRO A 318 -10.17 -2.01 22.86
C PRO A 318 -9.43 -0.68 22.72
N LEU A 319 -10.16 0.37 22.33
CA LEU A 319 -9.64 1.71 22.14
C LEU A 319 -10.71 2.71 22.59
N ASP A 320 -10.36 3.64 23.47
CA ASP A 320 -11.10 4.89 23.64
C ASP A 320 -10.55 5.91 22.63
N PRO A 321 -11.24 6.16 21.51
CA PRO A 321 -10.70 6.97 20.43
C PRO A 321 -10.48 8.42 20.86
N VAL A 322 -11.32 8.97 21.73
CA VAL A 322 -11.20 10.37 22.19
C VAL A 322 -9.96 10.53 23.05
N ALA A 323 -9.80 9.69 24.07
CA ALA A 323 -8.63 9.73 24.94
C ALA A 323 -7.34 9.39 24.20
N ALA A 324 -7.40 8.42 23.28
CA ALA A 324 -6.25 8.02 22.49
C ALA A 324 -5.81 9.10 21.49
N HIS A 325 -6.74 9.81 20.84
CA HIS A 325 -6.44 10.96 20.00
C HIS A 325 -5.76 12.06 20.81
N ALA A 326 -6.34 12.42 21.97
CA ALA A 326 -5.77 13.45 22.83
C ALA A 326 -4.31 13.13 23.22
N ARG A 327 -4.06 11.92 23.73
CA ARG A 327 -2.71 11.47 24.09
C ARG A 327 -1.75 11.43 22.89
N PHE A 328 -2.22 10.95 21.74
CA PHE A 328 -1.40 10.87 20.53
C PHE A 328 -0.97 12.26 20.05
N PHE A 329 -1.91 13.18 19.88
CA PHE A 329 -1.61 14.51 19.37
C PHE A 329 -0.84 15.39 20.36
N GLU A 330 -1.06 15.20 21.67
CA GLU A 330 -0.22 15.80 22.71
C GLU A 330 1.22 15.33 22.59
N ALA A 331 1.46 14.01 22.49
CA ALA A 331 2.80 13.45 22.36
C ALA A 331 3.50 13.82 21.04
N MET A 332 2.74 13.98 19.95
CA MET A 332 3.29 14.45 18.68
C MET A 332 3.71 15.93 18.73
N GLY A 333 3.22 16.73 19.69
CA GLY A 333 3.69 18.09 19.95
C GLY A 333 3.63 19.04 18.75
N GLY A 334 2.62 18.90 17.88
CA GLY A 334 2.47 19.70 16.66
C GLY A 334 3.37 19.28 15.48
N ARG A 335 4.12 18.18 15.59
CA ARG A 335 4.93 17.60 14.50
C ARG A 335 4.08 16.86 13.45
N LEU A 336 2.98 17.50 13.04
CA LEU A 336 2.08 17.05 11.98
C LEU A 336 2.45 17.68 10.63
N ASP A 337 3.40 18.61 10.62
CA ASP A 337 3.76 19.39 9.43
C ASP A 337 4.53 18.54 8.41
N VAL A 338 4.08 18.66 7.16
CA VAL A 338 4.60 17.95 6.00
C VAL A 338 5.85 18.68 5.49
N ALA A 339 6.91 17.93 5.17
CA ALA A 339 8.05 18.52 4.46
C ALA A 339 7.63 18.87 3.03
N LYS A 340 8.16 19.96 2.45
CA LYS A 340 7.90 20.27 1.03
C LYS A 340 8.43 19.12 0.17
N GLY A 341 7.55 18.44 -0.56
CA GLY A 341 7.83 17.37 -1.52
C GLY A 341 6.62 17.20 -2.45
N PRO A 342 6.73 16.45 -3.56
CA PRO A 342 5.63 16.30 -4.52
C PRO A 342 4.39 15.72 -3.84
N ASP A 343 3.19 16.20 -4.16
CA ASP A 343 1.97 15.56 -3.68
C ASP A 343 1.78 14.24 -4.43
N VAL A 344 2.16 13.13 -3.80
CA VAL A 344 1.93 11.79 -4.35
C VAL A 344 0.47 11.35 -4.22
N GLY A 345 -0.38 12.17 -3.58
CA GLY A 345 -1.77 11.86 -3.36
C GLY A 345 -2.69 12.04 -4.56
N GLU A 346 -2.32 12.95 -5.47
CA GLU A 346 -3.01 13.12 -6.76
C GLU A 346 -2.29 12.39 -7.90
N ALA A 347 -0.97 12.17 -7.81
CA ALA A 347 -0.18 11.50 -8.86
C ALA A 347 -0.47 9.98 -9.02
N GLN A 348 -1.26 9.39 -8.12
CA GLN A 348 -1.75 8.01 -8.19
C GLN A 348 -3.17 7.91 -8.78
N ALA A 349 -3.65 8.96 -9.46
CA ALA A 349 -4.94 9.03 -10.14
C ALA A 349 -4.78 9.31 -11.64
#